data_AF-A0A2R5GJN3-F1
#
_entry.id   AF-A0A2R5GJN3-F1
#
_cell.length_a   1.000
_cell.length_b   1.000
_cell.length_c   1.000
_cell.angle_alpha   90.00
_cell.angle_beta   90.00
_cell.angle_gamma   90.00
#
_symmetry.space_group_name_H-M   'P 1'
#
loop_
_entity.id
_entity.type
_entity.pdbx_description
1 polymer ?
#
loop_
_entity_poly.entity_id
_entity_poly.type
_entity_poly.pdbx_seq_one_letter_code
_entity_poly.pdbx_strand_id
1 'polypeptide(L)'
;MLAATVLRASRPVPLLRVVNGAGAARLACSRAGAMAEVRAASAPLLTRTPAKPSAGPAPVTRSLVARLLSTATVAGVEVPRTKYSSPMVLLHWLIAAGFLTCIGTVKLAQWTPKENPKKYGYSKGELMMIHKSTAVLVAALVVPRVALRLFQKQPPPPPGGAIEHGLAKLSHFYFYAMMIALPGSGMAMGYFGGKGIPFFGSTLAVADEPNKDVASTAFKAHKQMGQIIQYVIPIHVGAVAWHALKGQNILARIWF
;
A
#
# COMPACT_ATOMS: atom_id res chain seq x y z
N MET A 1 -34.71 47.93 24.79
CA MET A 1 -34.70 46.45 24.66
C MET A 1 -33.28 45.97 24.97
N LEU A 2 -32.89 46.05 26.25
CA LEU A 2 -32.63 44.92 27.16
C LEU A 2 -31.59 43.91 26.67
N ALA A 3 -30.39 44.05 27.22
CA ALA A 3 -29.26 43.16 27.16
C ALA A 3 -29.49 41.92 28.05
N ALA A 4 -29.13 40.73 27.55
CA ALA A 4 -29.10 39.48 28.30
C ALA A 4 -27.67 38.93 28.30
N THR A 5 -26.94 39.16 29.40
CA THR A 5 -25.64 38.55 29.66
C THR A 5 -25.81 37.53 30.77
N VAL A 6 -25.80 36.24 30.40
CA VAL A 6 -25.86 35.12 31.34
C VAL A 6 -24.45 34.86 31.88
N LEU A 7 -24.25 35.09 33.19
CA LEU A 7 -23.07 34.63 33.93
C LEU A 7 -23.08 33.11 34.02
N ARG A 8 -21.98 32.46 33.58
CA ARG A 8 -21.71 31.04 33.84
C ARG A 8 -20.58 30.92 34.86
N ALA A 9 -20.92 30.39 36.03
CA ALA A 9 -19.99 30.10 37.12
C ALA A 9 -19.04 28.95 36.77
N SER A 10 -17.74 29.17 36.91
CA SER A 10 -16.68 28.16 36.82
C SER A 10 -16.40 27.58 38.22
N ARG A 11 -16.56 26.27 38.38
CA ARG A 11 -16.13 25.51 39.58
C ARG A 11 -14.68 25.01 39.39
N PRO A 12 -13.83 24.98 40.43
CA PRO A 12 -12.47 24.47 40.34
C PRO A 12 -12.41 22.93 40.40
N VAL A 13 -11.47 22.36 39.65
CA VAL A 13 -11.11 20.93 39.64
C VAL A 13 -9.98 20.70 40.67
N PRO A 14 -10.04 19.69 41.55
CA PRO A 14 -8.96 19.39 42.47
C PRO A 14 -7.88 18.51 41.81
N LEU A 15 -6.63 18.91 42.01
CA LEU A 15 -5.40 18.18 41.68
C LEU A 15 -5.30 16.90 42.53
N LEU A 16 -5.21 15.73 41.88
CA LEU A 16 -4.92 14.47 42.55
C LEU A 16 -3.41 14.25 42.69
N ARG A 17 -3.04 14.02 43.94
CA ARG A 17 -1.71 13.85 44.54
C ARG A 17 -1.07 12.53 44.09
N VAL A 18 0.15 12.58 43.56
CA VAL A 18 1.03 11.40 43.40
C VAL A 18 1.73 11.14 44.73
N VAL A 19 1.49 9.98 45.33
CA VAL A 19 2.20 9.51 46.54
C VAL A 19 3.30 8.54 46.09
N ASN A 20 4.54 8.94 46.36
CA ASN A 20 5.73 8.09 46.37
C ASN A 20 5.73 7.22 47.63
N GLY A 21 6.10 5.94 47.51
CA GLY A 21 6.43 5.12 48.66
C GLY A 21 6.59 3.63 48.35
N ALA A 22 7.80 3.21 48.00
CA ALA A 22 8.29 1.87 48.34
C ALA A 22 9.82 1.88 48.26
N GLY A 23 10.44 1.80 49.43
CA GLY A 23 11.88 1.81 49.62
C GLY A 23 12.55 0.52 49.17
N ALA A 24 13.80 0.72 48.79
CA ALA A 24 14.93 -0.20 48.73
C ALA A 24 14.84 -1.52 49.51
N ALA A 25 15.37 -2.59 48.91
CA ALA A 25 16.64 -3.15 49.35
C ALA A 25 17.24 -4.07 48.27
N ARG A 26 18.56 -3.99 48.16
CA ARG A 26 19.44 -4.61 47.16
C ARG A 26 19.79 -6.06 47.55
N LEU A 27 20.58 -6.67 46.65
CA LEU A 27 21.53 -7.78 46.78
C LEU A 27 21.02 -9.07 46.12
N ALA A 28 21.41 -9.36 44.87
CA ALA A 28 22.72 -9.77 44.37
C ALA A 28 23.05 -11.26 44.58
N CYS A 29 23.45 -11.86 43.45
CA CYS A 29 24.51 -12.86 43.28
C CYS A 29 24.16 -14.36 43.19
N SER A 30 24.73 -14.94 42.12
CA SER A 30 25.29 -16.29 41.97
C SER A 30 24.31 -17.48 41.83
N ARG A 31 24.12 -18.06 40.64
CA ARG A 31 24.98 -18.98 39.86
C ARG A 31 24.88 -20.45 40.34
N ALA A 32 24.36 -21.26 39.41
CA ALA A 32 24.63 -22.68 39.14
C ALA A 32 24.13 -23.78 40.12
N GLY A 33 23.60 -24.86 39.51
CA GLY A 33 23.89 -26.23 39.92
C GLY A 33 22.68 -27.14 40.16
N ALA A 34 22.78 -28.36 39.59
CA ALA A 34 22.05 -29.63 39.83
C ALA A 34 21.30 -30.09 38.55
N MET A 35 21.82 -30.96 37.67
CA MET A 35 22.45 -32.28 37.87
C MET A 35 21.65 -33.18 38.80
N ALA A 36 20.71 -33.94 38.22
CA ALA A 36 20.08 -35.08 38.86
C ALA A 36 20.86 -36.35 38.49
N GLU A 37 21.61 -36.88 39.46
CA GLU A 37 22.19 -38.23 39.41
C GLU A 37 21.08 -39.27 39.62
N VAL A 38 20.96 -40.20 38.67
CA VAL A 38 20.29 -41.48 38.90
C VAL A 38 21.37 -42.53 39.08
N ARG A 39 21.47 -43.02 40.31
CA ARG A 39 22.37 -44.08 40.74
C ARG A 39 21.74 -45.43 40.37
N ALA A 40 22.35 -46.18 39.45
CA ALA A 40 22.01 -47.57 39.18
C ALA A 40 23.24 -48.46 39.36
N ALA A 41 22.99 -49.58 40.02
CA ALA A 41 23.94 -50.45 40.69
C ALA A 41 24.89 -51.23 39.76
N SER A 42 26.08 -51.50 40.29
CA SER A 42 27.13 -52.34 39.71
C SER A 42 26.74 -53.83 39.74
N ALA A 43 26.87 -54.51 38.59
CA ALA A 43 26.86 -55.96 38.47
C ALA A 43 28.22 -56.46 37.89
N PRO A 44 28.67 -57.67 38.23
CA PRO A 44 30.08 -58.06 38.12
C PRO A 44 30.52 -58.45 36.69
N LEU A 45 31.80 -58.22 36.43
CA LEU A 45 32.53 -58.57 35.20
C LEU A 45 32.48 -60.09 34.92
N LEU A 46 31.87 -60.46 33.80
CA LEU A 46 32.17 -61.69 33.09
C LEU A 46 33.14 -61.37 31.95
N THR A 47 34.37 -61.86 32.07
CA THR A 47 35.41 -61.81 31.03
C THR A 47 34.95 -62.57 29.80
N ARG A 48 34.73 -61.87 28.69
CA ARG A 48 34.36 -62.46 27.40
C ARG A 48 35.50 -62.29 26.42
N THR A 49 36.01 -63.41 25.91
CA THR A 49 37.08 -63.53 24.91
C THR A 49 36.70 -62.80 23.61
N PRO A 50 37.65 -62.13 22.90
CA PRO A 50 37.31 -61.41 21.68
C PRO A 50 37.04 -62.36 20.51
N ALA A 51 35.83 -62.30 19.97
CA ALA A 51 35.49 -62.93 18.69
C ALA A 51 35.84 -61.98 17.52
N LYS A 52 36.45 -62.56 16.48
CA LYS A 52 36.85 -61.91 15.23
C LYS A 52 35.61 -61.40 14.46
N PRO A 53 35.55 -60.11 14.03
CA PRO A 53 34.41 -59.61 13.28
C PRO A 53 34.42 -60.13 11.84
N SER A 54 33.34 -60.79 11.44
CA SER A 54 33.01 -61.09 10.04
C SER A 54 32.45 -59.84 9.36
N ALA A 55 32.83 -59.65 8.09
CA ALA A 55 32.47 -58.48 7.29
C ALA A 55 30.94 -58.38 7.07
N GLY A 56 30.34 -57.28 7.51
CA GLY A 56 28.98 -56.88 7.14
C GLY A 56 28.94 -56.24 5.75
N PRO A 57 27.77 -56.21 5.07
CA PRO A 57 27.64 -55.58 3.77
C PRO A 57 27.89 -54.07 3.88
N ALA A 58 28.57 -53.53 2.85
CA ALA A 58 29.00 -52.14 2.79
C ALA A 58 27.84 -51.16 3.09
N PRO A 59 28.09 -50.06 3.80
CA PRO A 59 27.06 -49.06 4.07
C PRO A 59 26.64 -48.44 2.74
N VAL A 60 25.39 -48.66 2.34
CA VAL A 60 24.75 -47.88 1.28
C VAL A 60 24.77 -46.44 1.75
N THR A 61 25.76 -45.70 1.24
CA THR A 61 26.00 -44.31 1.63
C THR A 61 24.68 -43.54 1.52
N ARG A 62 24.34 -42.82 2.60
CA ARG A 62 23.21 -41.87 2.70
C ARG A 62 23.08 -40.95 1.46
N SER A 63 24.19 -40.75 0.76
CA SER A 63 24.33 -40.04 -0.52
C SER A 63 23.45 -40.59 -1.65
N LEU A 64 23.30 -41.90 -1.78
CA LEU A 64 22.53 -42.51 -2.88
C LEU A 64 21.01 -42.36 -2.68
N VAL A 65 20.54 -42.51 -1.43
CA VAL A 65 19.13 -42.24 -1.07
C VAL A 65 18.82 -40.75 -1.20
N ALA A 66 19.74 -39.86 -0.79
CA ALA A 66 19.59 -38.41 -0.95
C ALA A 66 19.59 -37.97 -2.43
N ARG A 67 20.36 -38.64 -3.30
CA ARG A 67 20.36 -38.40 -4.76
C ARG A 67 19.12 -38.92 -5.45
N LEU A 68 18.58 -40.07 -5.04
CA LEU A 68 17.32 -40.61 -5.56
C LEU A 68 16.10 -39.78 -5.12
N LEU A 69 16.14 -39.18 -3.92
CA LEU A 69 15.09 -38.25 -3.46
C LEU A 69 15.18 -36.84 -4.08
N SER A 70 16.33 -36.46 -4.67
CA SER A 70 16.52 -35.14 -5.29
C SER A 70 16.06 -35.05 -6.74
N THR A 71 15.56 -36.13 -7.35
CA THR A 71 15.09 -36.16 -8.75
C THR A 71 13.58 -36.34 -8.90
N ALA A 72 12.81 -36.26 -7.80
CA ALA A 72 11.37 -36.10 -7.89
C ALA A 72 11.03 -34.62 -8.11
N THR A 73 11.21 -34.14 -9.35
CA THR A 73 10.52 -32.94 -9.80
C THR A 73 9.02 -33.28 -9.80
N VAL A 74 8.33 -33.02 -8.70
CA VAL A 74 6.87 -33.06 -8.66
C VAL A 74 6.40 -32.04 -9.68
N ALA A 75 5.88 -32.55 -10.80
CA ALA A 75 5.30 -31.74 -11.83
C ALA A 75 4.20 -30.85 -11.23
N GLY A 76 4.43 -29.54 -11.25
CA GLY A 76 3.39 -28.56 -11.61
C GLY A 76 2.26 -28.27 -10.62
N VAL A 77 2.43 -28.41 -9.30
CA VAL A 77 1.50 -27.73 -8.37
C VAL A 77 1.94 -26.28 -8.23
N GLU A 78 1.58 -25.43 -9.20
CA GLU A 78 1.68 -23.97 -9.02
C GLU A 78 0.72 -23.57 -7.88
N VAL A 79 1.25 -23.30 -6.69
CA VAL A 79 0.46 -22.67 -5.62
C VAL A 79 -0.03 -21.31 -6.15
N PRO A 80 -1.35 -21.07 -6.22
CA PRO A 80 -1.86 -19.83 -6.78
C PRO A 80 -1.28 -18.62 -6.05
N ARG A 81 -0.56 -17.74 -6.78
CA ARG A 81 -0.06 -16.49 -6.20
C ARG A 81 -1.25 -15.65 -5.74
N THR A 82 -1.32 -15.38 -4.45
CA THR A 82 -2.37 -14.57 -3.83
C THR A 82 -2.06 -13.08 -3.93
N LYS A 83 -0.77 -12.70 -3.99
CA LYS A 83 -0.28 -11.32 -4.12
C LYS A 83 -0.03 -10.90 -5.57
N TYR A 84 -0.18 -9.60 -5.84
CA TYR A 84 0.26 -9.01 -7.11
C TYR A 84 1.78 -8.95 -7.21
N SER A 85 2.30 -8.83 -8.43
CA SER A 85 3.74 -8.65 -8.67
C SER A 85 4.23 -7.34 -8.04
N SER A 86 5.45 -7.30 -7.52
CA SER A 86 6.06 -6.08 -6.94
C SER A 86 5.97 -4.84 -7.84
N PRO A 87 6.23 -4.89 -9.17
CA PRO A 87 6.05 -3.72 -10.03
C PRO A 87 4.59 -3.28 -10.13
N MET A 88 3.63 -4.21 -10.07
CA MET A 88 2.20 -3.85 -10.05
C MET A 88 1.79 -3.17 -8.75
N VAL A 89 2.34 -3.62 -7.62
CA VAL A 89 2.13 -3.00 -6.31
C VAL A 89 2.72 -1.59 -6.29
N LEU A 90 3.97 -1.44 -6.72
CA LEU A 90 4.65 -0.14 -6.77
C LEU A 90 3.87 0.87 -7.64
N LEU A 91 3.52 0.50 -8.87
CA LEU A 91 2.78 1.38 -9.78
C LEU A 91 1.40 1.75 -9.23
N HIS A 92 0.70 0.83 -8.56
CA HIS A 92 -0.56 1.14 -7.92
C HIS A 92 -0.40 2.25 -6.88
N TRP A 93 0.57 2.13 -5.97
CA TRP A 93 0.79 3.12 -4.91
C TRP A 93 1.32 4.46 -5.43
N LEU A 94 2.22 4.45 -6.42
CA LEU A 94 2.70 5.69 -7.03
C LEU A 94 1.56 6.46 -7.71
N ILE A 95 0.69 5.76 -8.44
CA ILE A 95 -0.47 6.37 -9.11
C ILE A 95 -1.48 6.84 -8.06
N ALA A 96 -1.77 6.02 -7.04
CA ALA A 96 -2.68 6.41 -5.96
C ALA A 96 -2.19 7.68 -5.25
N ALA A 97 -0.90 7.74 -4.90
CA ALA A 97 -0.28 8.93 -4.33
C ALA A 97 -0.40 10.14 -5.26
N GLY A 98 -0.09 9.98 -6.56
CA GLY A 98 -0.22 11.05 -7.55
C GLY A 98 -1.65 11.58 -7.69
N PHE A 99 -2.65 10.70 -7.69
CA PHE A 99 -4.07 11.10 -7.69
C PHE A 99 -4.45 11.88 -6.43
N LEU A 100 -4.01 11.42 -5.25
CA LEU A 100 -4.25 12.12 -3.99
C LEU A 100 -3.57 13.50 -3.96
N THR A 101 -2.33 13.61 -4.47
CA THR A 101 -1.63 14.89 -4.64
C THR A 101 -2.41 15.81 -5.57
N CYS A 102 -2.89 15.32 -6.71
CA CYS A 102 -3.68 16.12 -7.66
C CYS A 102 -4.99 16.63 -7.05
N ILE A 103 -5.70 15.79 -6.29
CA ILE A 103 -6.94 16.19 -5.61
C ILE A 103 -6.64 17.20 -4.50
N GLY A 104 -5.63 16.92 -3.66
CA GLY A 104 -5.23 17.77 -2.55
C GLY A 104 -4.81 19.17 -3.00
N THR A 105 -3.97 19.26 -4.05
CA THR A 105 -3.52 20.54 -4.60
C THR A 105 -4.66 21.36 -5.19
N VAL A 106 -5.61 20.73 -5.90
CA VAL A 106 -6.80 21.44 -6.43
C VAL A 106 -7.71 21.90 -5.30
N LYS A 107 -7.95 21.08 -4.28
CA LYS A 107 -8.79 21.47 -3.12
C LYS A 107 -8.16 22.60 -2.34
N LEU A 108 -6.86 22.52 -2.08
CA LEU A 108 -6.14 23.60 -1.40
C LEU A 108 -6.21 24.88 -2.22
N ALA A 109 -6.02 24.81 -3.54
CA ALA A 109 -6.16 25.95 -4.45
C ALA A 109 -7.58 26.55 -4.50
N GLN A 110 -8.61 25.73 -4.28
CA GLN A 110 -10.01 26.17 -4.18
C GLN A 110 -10.33 26.81 -2.83
N TRP A 111 -9.70 26.35 -1.76
CA TRP A 111 -9.88 26.88 -0.41
C TRP A 111 -9.03 28.11 -0.10
N THR A 112 -7.98 28.37 -0.89
CA THR A 112 -7.15 29.58 -0.76
C THR A 112 -7.99 30.83 -1.07
N PRO A 113 -8.20 31.73 -0.09
CA PRO A 113 -8.94 32.97 -0.30
C PRO A 113 -8.16 33.94 -1.19
N LYS A 114 -8.87 34.82 -1.91
CA LYS A 114 -8.23 35.77 -2.84
C LYS A 114 -7.44 36.85 -2.10
N GLU A 115 -7.96 37.27 -0.95
CA GLU A 115 -7.42 38.26 -0.04
C GLU A 115 -6.18 37.77 0.73
N ASN A 116 -6.02 36.44 0.85
CA ASN A 116 -4.83 35.83 1.44
C ASN A 116 -4.32 34.69 0.55
N PRO A 117 -3.64 35.03 -0.57
CA PRO A 117 -3.27 34.07 -1.60
C PRO A 117 -2.24 33.03 -1.16
N LYS A 118 -1.63 33.19 0.02
CA LYS A 118 -0.66 32.25 0.60
C LYS A 118 -1.08 31.72 1.97
N LYS A 119 -2.38 31.74 2.30
CA LYS A 119 -2.93 31.25 3.58
C LYS A 119 -2.39 29.87 4.00
N TYR A 120 -2.14 28.99 3.04
CA TYR A 120 -1.64 27.63 3.26
C TYR A 120 -0.17 27.43 2.85
N GLY A 121 0.61 28.51 2.79
CA GLY A 121 2.04 28.49 2.43
C GLY A 121 2.34 28.51 0.93
N TYR A 122 1.38 28.12 0.09
CA TYR A 122 1.53 28.08 -1.37
C TYR A 122 0.52 28.99 -2.07
N SER A 123 0.93 29.61 -3.16
CA SER A 123 0.03 30.32 -4.07
C SER A 123 -0.80 29.37 -4.92
N LYS A 124 -1.93 29.85 -5.43
CA LYS A 124 -2.75 29.10 -6.40
C LYS A 124 -1.96 28.67 -7.64
N GLY A 125 -1.02 29.50 -8.11
CA GLY A 125 -0.16 29.19 -9.25
C GLY A 125 0.75 27.99 -8.97
N GLU A 126 1.42 27.99 -7.83
CA GLU A 126 2.31 26.90 -7.39
C GLU A 126 1.53 25.59 -7.22
N LEU A 127 0.37 25.63 -6.57
CA LEU A 127 -0.48 24.44 -6.40
C LEU A 127 -0.93 23.87 -7.75
N MET A 128 -1.32 24.73 -8.70
CA MET A 128 -1.70 24.27 -10.04
C MET A 128 -0.51 23.80 -10.87
N MET A 129 0.70 24.30 -10.64
CA MET A 129 1.92 23.77 -11.25
C MET A 129 2.21 22.35 -10.73
N ILE A 130 2.13 22.12 -9.41
CA ILE A 130 2.29 20.79 -8.81
C ILE A 130 1.24 19.83 -9.36
N HIS A 131 -0.05 20.23 -9.36
CA HIS A 131 -1.15 19.44 -9.91
C HIS A 131 -0.88 18.97 -11.34
N LYS A 132 -0.58 19.90 -12.26
CA LYS A 132 -0.39 19.57 -13.69
C LYS A 132 0.86 18.72 -13.91
N SER A 133 1.97 19.04 -13.26
CA SER A 133 3.22 18.29 -13.39
C SER A 133 3.07 16.86 -12.86
N THR A 134 2.38 16.72 -11.72
CA THR A 134 2.07 15.41 -11.13
C THR A 134 1.12 14.62 -12.03
N ALA A 135 0.13 15.27 -12.65
CA ALA A 135 -0.79 14.62 -13.58
C ALA A 135 -0.07 14.09 -14.83
N VAL A 136 0.92 14.83 -15.36
CA VAL A 136 1.77 14.36 -16.47
C VAL A 136 2.62 13.16 -16.04
N LEU A 137 3.22 13.21 -14.85
CA LEU A 137 3.97 12.07 -14.30
C LEU A 137 3.08 10.84 -14.14
N VAL A 138 1.88 11.01 -13.59
CA VAL A 138 0.88 9.93 -13.48
C VAL A 138 0.51 9.39 -14.86
N ALA A 139 0.32 10.25 -15.87
CA ALA A 139 0.05 9.82 -17.24
C ALA A 139 1.16 8.89 -17.76
N ALA A 140 2.42 9.23 -17.52
CA ALA A 140 3.56 8.39 -17.87
C ALA A 140 3.55 7.04 -17.12
N LEU A 141 3.20 7.03 -15.83
CA LEU A 141 3.11 5.81 -15.01
C LEU A 141 1.93 4.91 -15.38
N VAL A 142 0.86 5.48 -15.95
CA VAL A 142 -0.30 4.71 -16.42
C VAL A 142 0.06 3.77 -17.56
N VAL A 143 0.99 4.15 -18.44
CA VAL A 143 1.43 3.32 -19.58
C VAL A 143 1.98 1.95 -19.14
N PRO A 144 3.05 1.87 -18.31
CA PRO A 144 3.53 0.58 -17.82
C PRO A 144 2.51 -0.12 -16.91
N ARG A 145 1.65 0.64 -16.21
CA ARG A 145 0.58 0.06 -15.39
C ARG A 145 -0.42 -0.73 -16.23
N VAL A 146 -0.88 -0.16 -17.34
CA VAL A 146 -1.78 -0.81 -18.29
C VAL A 146 -1.08 -1.98 -18.98
N ALA A 147 0.16 -1.79 -19.46
CA ALA A 147 0.92 -2.85 -20.11
C ALA A 147 1.06 -4.08 -19.19
N LEU A 148 1.52 -3.90 -17.96
CA LEU A 148 1.67 -5.00 -17.01
C LEU A 148 0.32 -5.64 -16.63
N ARG A 149 -0.78 -4.89 -16.60
CA ARG A 149 -2.12 -5.46 -16.40
C ARG A 149 -2.53 -6.38 -17.55
N LEU A 150 -2.18 -6.02 -18.79
CA LEU A 150 -2.51 -6.79 -19.99
C LEU A 150 -1.62 -8.03 -20.14
N PHE A 151 -0.33 -7.92 -19.81
CA PHE A 151 0.64 -9.00 -20.07
C PHE A 151 0.91 -9.92 -18.87
N GLN A 152 0.61 -9.53 -17.62
CA GLN A 152 0.84 -10.38 -16.45
C GLN A 152 -0.42 -11.18 -16.06
N LYS A 153 -0.24 -12.46 -15.71
CA LYS A 153 -1.28 -13.28 -15.08
C LYS A 153 -1.65 -12.67 -13.73
N GLN A 154 -2.93 -12.35 -13.56
CA GLN A 154 -3.42 -11.71 -12.35
C GLN A 154 -3.77 -12.78 -11.29
N PRO A 155 -3.53 -12.50 -9.99
CA PRO A 155 -3.98 -13.35 -8.90
C PRO A 155 -5.49 -13.66 -8.97
N PRO A 156 -5.94 -14.86 -8.53
CA PRO A 156 -7.36 -15.20 -8.52
C PRO A 156 -8.16 -14.26 -7.60
N PRO A 157 -9.45 -13.99 -7.90
CA PRO A 157 -10.27 -13.14 -7.04
C PRO A 157 -10.38 -13.71 -5.62
N PRO A 158 -10.51 -12.85 -4.60
CA PRO A 158 -10.75 -13.33 -3.24
C PRO A 158 -12.15 -13.97 -3.13
N PRO A 159 -12.41 -14.77 -2.09
CA PRO A 159 -13.75 -15.29 -1.83
C PRO A 159 -14.77 -14.15 -1.76
N GLY A 160 -15.87 -14.27 -2.49
CA GLY A 160 -16.90 -13.24 -2.57
C GLY A 160 -18.08 -13.69 -3.44
N GLY A 161 -19.22 -13.05 -3.24
CA GLY A 161 -20.41 -13.31 -4.06
C GLY A 161 -20.31 -12.68 -5.45
N ALA A 162 -21.22 -13.08 -6.35
CA ALA A 162 -21.25 -12.57 -7.73
C ALA A 162 -21.36 -11.04 -7.81
N ILE A 163 -22.11 -10.41 -6.90
CA ILE A 163 -22.27 -8.95 -6.82
C ILE A 163 -20.94 -8.28 -6.47
N GLU A 164 -20.19 -8.80 -5.48
CA GLU A 164 -18.90 -8.23 -5.07
C GLU A 164 -17.87 -8.32 -6.20
N HIS A 165 -17.83 -9.45 -6.90
CA HIS A 165 -16.96 -9.62 -8.06
C HIS A 165 -17.39 -8.72 -9.23
N GLY A 166 -18.69 -8.54 -9.46
CA GLY A 166 -19.22 -7.62 -10.46
C GLY A 166 -18.82 -6.17 -10.18
N LEU A 167 -19.03 -5.70 -8.95
CA LEU A 167 -18.64 -4.35 -8.51
C LEU A 167 -17.12 -4.15 -8.55
N ALA A 168 -16.33 -5.17 -8.19
CA ALA A 168 -14.88 -5.09 -8.29
C ALA A 168 -14.41 -4.95 -9.75
N LYS A 169 -15.03 -5.67 -10.70
CA LYS A 169 -14.73 -5.53 -12.14
C LYS A 169 -15.12 -4.13 -12.64
N LEU A 170 -16.30 -3.65 -12.28
CA LEU A 170 -16.77 -2.31 -12.66
C LEU A 170 -15.85 -1.21 -12.10
N SER A 171 -15.47 -1.31 -10.83
CA SER A 171 -14.54 -0.38 -10.19
C SER A 171 -13.21 -0.35 -10.92
N HIS A 172 -12.61 -1.51 -11.22
CA HIS A 172 -11.36 -1.56 -11.97
C HIS A 172 -11.51 -0.95 -13.37
N PHE A 173 -12.54 -1.32 -14.12
CA PHE A 173 -12.80 -0.75 -15.44
C PHE A 173 -12.89 0.77 -15.38
N TYR A 174 -13.69 1.28 -14.45
CA TYR A 174 -13.88 2.71 -14.24
C TYR A 174 -12.57 3.43 -13.91
N PHE A 175 -11.77 2.89 -12.99
CA PHE A 175 -10.47 3.47 -12.65
C PHE A 175 -9.50 3.44 -13.82
N TYR A 176 -9.45 2.37 -14.61
CA TYR A 176 -8.60 2.34 -15.81
C TYR A 176 -9.03 3.39 -16.84
N ALA A 177 -10.34 3.55 -17.07
CA ALA A 177 -10.86 4.59 -17.95
C ALA A 177 -10.47 5.99 -17.44
N MET A 178 -10.68 6.26 -16.15
CA MET A 178 -10.34 7.55 -15.53
C MET A 178 -8.83 7.83 -15.50
N MET A 179 -8.01 6.82 -15.28
CA MET A 179 -6.54 6.92 -15.29
C MET A 179 -6.00 7.39 -16.64
N ILE A 180 -6.70 7.13 -17.74
CA ILE A 180 -6.33 7.59 -19.08
C ILE A 180 -7.02 8.92 -19.38
N ALA A 181 -8.35 8.98 -19.20
CA ALA A 181 -9.17 10.11 -19.61
C ALA A 181 -8.89 11.39 -18.83
N LEU A 182 -8.62 11.31 -17.52
CA LEU A 182 -8.32 12.50 -16.69
C LEU A 182 -7.02 13.17 -17.13
N PRO A 183 -5.85 12.53 -17.05
CA PRO A 183 -4.62 13.18 -17.50
C PRO A 183 -4.65 13.54 -18.99
N GLY A 184 -5.26 12.70 -19.84
CA GLY A 184 -5.41 12.99 -21.26
C GLY A 184 -6.20 14.28 -21.54
N SER A 185 -7.37 14.44 -20.90
CA SER A 185 -8.16 15.68 -21.01
C SER A 185 -7.44 16.89 -20.39
N GLY A 186 -6.68 16.70 -19.31
CA GLY A 186 -5.91 17.77 -18.69
C GLY A 186 -4.77 18.26 -19.58
N MET A 187 -4.04 17.33 -20.23
CA MET A 187 -3.01 17.65 -21.21
C MET A 187 -3.60 18.32 -22.45
N ALA A 188 -4.70 17.79 -23.00
CA ALA A 188 -5.39 18.38 -24.15
C ALA A 188 -5.83 19.82 -23.87
N MET A 189 -6.37 20.09 -22.68
CA MET A 189 -6.73 21.45 -22.27
C MET A 189 -5.52 22.40 -22.26
N GLY A 190 -4.37 21.97 -21.74
CA GLY A 190 -3.16 22.78 -21.72
C GLY A 190 -2.55 23.00 -23.11
N TYR A 191 -2.45 21.90 -23.86
CA TYR A 191 -1.87 21.85 -25.20
C TYR A 191 -2.63 22.73 -26.21
N PHE A 192 -3.94 22.51 -26.35
CA PHE A 192 -4.79 23.29 -27.26
C PHE A 192 -5.20 24.65 -26.70
N GLY A 193 -5.04 24.87 -25.40
CA GLY A 193 -5.35 26.14 -24.73
C GLY A 193 -4.27 27.21 -24.85
N GLY A 194 -3.17 26.94 -25.55
CA GLY A 194 -2.04 27.86 -25.77
C GLY A 194 -1.14 28.07 -24.54
N LYS A 195 -1.39 27.36 -23.44
CA LYS A 195 -0.55 27.41 -22.22
C LYS A 195 0.50 26.31 -22.16
N GLY A 196 0.39 25.32 -23.05
CA GLY A 196 1.23 24.14 -23.11
C GLY A 196 0.95 23.13 -21.99
N ILE A 197 1.75 22.07 -22.00
CA ILE A 197 1.76 20.98 -21.01
C ILE A 197 2.90 21.28 -20.01
N PRO A 198 2.61 21.87 -18.84
CA PRO A 198 3.64 22.22 -17.89
C PRO A 198 4.17 20.99 -17.13
N PHE A 199 5.47 20.97 -16.90
CA PHE A 199 6.18 19.91 -16.19
C PHE A 199 7.32 20.49 -15.35
N PHE A 200 7.09 20.61 -14.03
CA PHE A 200 8.06 21.06 -13.03
C PHE A 200 8.86 22.31 -13.43
N GLY A 201 8.17 23.37 -13.84
CA GLY A 201 8.78 24.65 -14.26
C GLY A 201 9.15 24.74 -15.74
N SER A 202 9.10 23.64 -16.48
CA SER A 202 9.25 23.60 -17.94
C SER A 202 7.89 23.41 -18.65
N THR A 203 7.88 23.52 -19.98
CA THR A 203 6.73 23.22 -20.84
C THR A 203 7.15 22.17 -21.86
N LEU A 204 6.48 21.01 -21.88
CA LEU A 204 6.85 19.89 -22.74
C LEU A 204 6.42 20.09 -24.19
N ALA A 205 5.21 20.58 -24.40
CA ALA A 205 4.64 20.79 -25.72
C ALA A 205 3.49 21.81 -25.64
N VAL A 206 3.27 22.52 -26.73
CA VAL A 206 2.14 23.43 -26.94
C VAL A 206 1.74 23.33 -28.41
N ALA A 207 0.45 23.48 -28.72
CA ALA A 207 0.02 23.54 -30.10
C ALA A 207 0.50 24.85 -30.75
N ASP A 208 0.97 24.78 -31.99
CA ASP A 208 1.36 25.97 -32.77
C ASP A 208 0.17 26.94 -32.92
N GLU A 209 -1.01 26.38 -33.18
CA GLU A 209 -2.28 27.10 -33.21
C GLU A 209 -3.23 26.62 -32.11
N PRO A 210 -3.62 27.48 -31.15
CA PRO A 210 -4.57 27.12 -30.11
C PRO A 210 -5.97 26.82 -30.67
N ASN A 211 -6.58 25.72 -30.19
CA ASN A 211 -7.98 25.40 -30.45
C ASN A 211 -8.81 25.54 -29.17
N LYS A 212 -9.52 26.67 -29.05
CA LYS A 212 -10.30 27.02 -27.84
C LYS A 212 -11.50 26.11 -27.61
N ASP A 213 -12.11 25.57 -28.66
CA ASP A 213 -13.27 24.69 -28.54
C ASP A 213 -12.89 23.33 -27.97
N VAL A 214 -11.78 22.76 -28.46
CA VAL A 214 -11.19 21.53 -27.92
C VAL A 214 -10.75 21.77 -26.47
N ALA A 215 -10.06 22.87 -26.19
CA ALA A 215 -9.59 23.18 -24.84
C ALA A 215 -10.75 23.36 -23.84
N SER A 216 -11.83 24.04 -24.24
CA SER A 216 -13.04 24.24 -23.44
C SER A 216 -13.76 22.92 -23.15
N THR A 217 -13.91 22.08 -24.17
CA THR A 217 -14.52 20.75 -24.03
C THR A 217 -13.69 19.86 -23.12
N ALA A 218 -12.37 19.84 -23.31
CA ALA A 218 -11.44 19.10 -22.46
C ALA A 218 -11.49 19.59 -21.01
N PHE A 219 -11.58 20.90 -20.76
CA PHE A 219 -11.75 21.45 -19.42
C PHE A 219 -13.05 21.00 -18.76
N LYS A 220 -14.19 21.04 -19.48
CA LYS A 220 -15.48 20.59 -18.95
C LYS A 220 -15.42 19.11 -18.57
N ALA A 221 -14.93 18.27 -19.48
CA ALA A 221 -14.76 16.84 -19.23
C ALA A 221 -13.82 16.57 -18.04
N HIS A 222 -12.66 17.23 -18.00
CA HIS A 222 -11.69 17.08 -16.92
C HIS A 222 -12.26 17.49 -15.56
N LYS A 223 -12.96 18.63 -15.51
CA LYS A 223 -13.62 19.11 -14.29
C LYS A 223 -14.68 18.12 -13.81
N GLN A 224 -15.54 17.63 -14.70
CA GLN A 224 -16.59 16.68 -14.35
C GLN A 224 -16.01 15.36 -13.86
N MET A 225 -15.07 14.77 -14.60
CA MET A 225 -14.38 13.53 -14.18
C MET A 225 -13.65 13.72 -12.84
N GLY A 226 -13.01 14.88 -12.64
CA GLY A 226 -12.32 15.23 -11.40
C GLY A 226 -13.27 15.34 -10.21
N GLN A 227 -14.48 15.85 -10.42
CA GLN A 227 -15.53 15.88 -9.39
C GLN A 227 -16.06 14.48 -9.08
N ILE A 228 -16.12 13.57 -10.05
CA ILE A 228 -16.59 12.20 -9.80
C ILE A 228 -15.51 11.40 -9.06
N ILE A 229 -14.25 11.46 -9.52
CA ILE A 229 -13.17 10.63 -8.97
C ILE A 229 -12.91 10.91 -7.48
N GLN A 230 -13.10 12.16 -7.04
CA GLN A 230 -12.95 12.53 -5.62
C GLN A 230 -13.91 11.76 -4.69
N TYR A 231 -15.05 11.30 -5.20
CA TYR A 231 -16.03 10.49 -4.46
C TYR A 231 -15.84 9.00 -4.71
N VAL A 232 -15.42 8.60 -5.91
CA VAL A 232 -15.20 7.18 -6.23
C VAL A 232 -13.99 6.61 -5.47
N ILE A 233 -12.93 7.39 -5.25
CA ILE A 233 -11.76 6.96 -4.46
C ILE A 233 -12.15 6.55 -3.03
N PRO A 234 -12.82 7.37 -2.20
CA PRO A 234 -13.20 6.96 -0.86
C PRO A 234 -14.17 5.78 -0.85
N ILE A 235 -15.05 5.64 -1.85
CA ILE A 235 -15.89 4.43 -1.99
C ILE A 235 -15.02 3.18 -2.22
N HIS A 236 -14.02 3.28 -3.10
CA HIS A 236 -13.07 2.18 -3.36
C HIS A 236 -12.26 1.79 -2.12
N VAL A 237 -11.75 2.78 -1.36
CA VAL A 237 -11.06 2.53 -0.09
C VAL A 237 -12.02 1.95 0.95
N GLY A 238 -13.27 2.44 1.00
CA GLY A 238 -14.33 1.92 1.85
C GLY A 238 -14.64 0.45 1.55
N ALA A 239 -14.57 0.01 0.30
CA ALA A 239 -14.70 -1.40 -0.06
C ALA A 239 -13.55 -2.25 0.53
N VAL A 240 -12.32 -1.73 0.56
CA VAL A 240 -11.19 -2.43 1.23
C VAL A 240 -11.48 -2.59 2.72
N ALA A 241 -11.97 -1.53 3.37
CA ALA A 241 -12.36 -1.59 4.78
C ALA A 241 -13.52 -2.60 5.01
N TRP A 242 -14.52 -2.62 4.12
CA TRP A 242 -15.61 -3.60 4.16
C TRP A 242 -15.10 -5.04 4.10
N HIS A 243 -14.17 -5.33 3.18
CA HIS A 243 -13.57 -6.66 3.12
C HIS A 243 -12.75 -6.99 4.38
N ALA A 244 -12.03 -6.01 4.94
CA ALA A 244 -11.30 -6.20 6.20
C ALA A 244 -12.25 -6.54 7.37
N LEU A 245 -13.42 -5.91 7.46
CA LEU A 245 -14.44 -6.22 8.47
C LEU A 245 -15.02 -7.64 8.33
N LYS A 246 -15.04 -8.19 7.10
CA LYS A 246 -15.40 -9.60 6.85
C LYS A 246 -14.25 -10.59 7.11
N GLY A 247 -13.14 -10.13 7.70
CA GLY A 247 -11.94 -10.94 7.93
C GLY A 247 -11.10 -11.23 6.68
N GLN A 248 -11.37 -10.53 5.56
CA GLN A 248 -10.65 -10.72 4.31
C GLN A 248 -9.57 -9.64 4.15
N ASN A 249 -8.29 -10.04 4.17
CA ASN A 249 -7.18 -9.11 4.02
C ASN A 249 -6.84 -8.87 2.53
N ILE A 250 -7.62 -8.01 1.88
CA ILE A 250 -7.39 -7.63 0.47
C ILE A 250 -6.17 -6.71 0.34
N LEU A 251 -5.90 -5.88 1.35
CA LEU A 251 -4.76 -4.96 1.35
C LEU A 251 -3.42 -5.69 1.28
N ALA A 252 -3.28 -6.85 1.95
CA ALA A 252 -2.08 -7.67 1.92
C ALA A 252 -1.68 -8.13 0.50
N ARG A 253 -2.60 -8.08 -0.46
CA ARG A 253 -2.34 -8.47 -1.86
C ARG A 253 -1.59 -7.39 -2.64
N ILE A 254 -1.65 -6.15 -2.17
CA ILE A 254 -1.01 -4.97 -2.73
C ILE A 254 0.01 -4.38 -1.76
N TRP A 255 0.66 -5.21 -0.95
CA TRP A 255 1.71 -4.82 -0.02
C TRP A 255 2.97 -5.65 -0.28
N PHE A 256 4.15 -5.10 0.01
CA PHE A 256 5.43 -5.77 -0.14
C PHE A 256 5.58 -6.90 0.89
#